data_AF-A0A1F8SQF9-F1
#
_entry.id   AF-A0A1F8SQF9-F1
#
_cell.length_a   1.000
_cell.length_b   1.000
_cell.length_c   1.000
_cell.angle_alpha   90.00
_cell.angle_beta   90.00
_cell.angle_gamma   90.00
#
_symmetry.space_group_name_H-M   'P 1'
#
loop_
_entity.id
_entity.type
_entity.pdbx_description
1 polymer ?
#
loop_
_entity_poly.entity_id
_entity_poly.type
_entity_poly.pdbx_seq_one_letter_code
_entity_poly.pdbx_strand_id
1 'polypeptide(L)' 'MLRLVPEVMKGTHGRFKQVRMGQFHQLQLQAEMPITIHADGEVICDFDSDVSNVTVEIVPGALQVMT' A
#
# COMPACT_ATOMS: atom_id res chain seq x y z
N MET A 1 -6.32 -2.05 17.21
CA MET A 1 -5.25 -1.66 16.26
C MET A 1 -3.97 -1.17 16.94
N LEU A 2 -4.04 -0.35 18.00
CA LEU A 2 -2.86 0.20 18.71
C LEU A 2 -1.76 -0.83 19.04
N ARG A 3 -2.12 -2.08 19.38
CA ARG A 3 -1.16 -3.17 19.65
C ARG A 3 -0.24 -3.52 18.46
N LEU A 4 -0.63 -3.24 17.21
CA LEU A 4 0.21 -3.50 16.03
C LEU A 4 1.33 -2.48 15.89
N VAL A 5 1.19 -1.25 16.39
CA VAL A 5 2.16 -0.17 16.19
C VAL A 5 3.56 -0.54 16.73
N PRO A 6 3.71 -1.03 17.99
CA PRO A 6 5.02 -1.46 18.47
C PRO A 6 5.60 -2.65 17.69
N GLU A 7 4.76 -3.50 17.11
CA GLU A 7 5.18 -4.68 16.35
C GLU A 7 5.60 -4.32 14.93
N VAL A 8 5.03 -3.26 14.36
CA VAL A 8 5.53 -2.63 13.12
C VAL A 8 6.91 -2.06 13.37
N MET A 9 7.11 -1.29 14.46
CA MET A 9 8.41 -0.71 14.82
C MET A 9 9.49 -1.78 15.07
N LYS A 10 9.10 -2.99 15.48
CA LYS A 10 10.00 -4.14 15.70
C LYS A 10 10.12 -5.07 14.49
N GLY A 11 9.38 -4.83 13.41
CA GLY A 11 9.36 -5.71 12.23
C GLY A 11 8.66 -7.08 12.43
N THR A 12 7.90 -7.27 13.51
CA THR A 12 7.29 -8.57 13.89
C THR A 12 5.78 -8.67 13.59
N HIS A 13 5.17 -7.62 13.03
CA HIS A 13 3.73 -7.54 12.75
C HIS A 13 3.19 -8.62 11.80
N GLY A 14 4.02 -9.25 10.96
CA GLY A 14 3.61 -10.33 10.06
C GLY A 14 3.10 -11.59 10.77
N ARG A 15 3.35 -11.76 12.08
CA ARG A 15 2.89 -12.92 12.87
C ARG A 15 1.40 -12.89 13.22
N PHE A 16 0.73 -11.76 13.05
CA PHE A 16 -0.67 -11.61 13.43
C PHE A 16 -1.60 -12.16 12.35
N LYS A 17 -2.61 -12.94 12.73
CA LYS A 17 -3.58 -13.55 11.78
C LYS A 17 -4.32 -12.55 10.88
N GLN A 18 -4.47 -11.30 11.33
CA GLN A 18 -5.08 -10.21 10.56
C GLN A 18 -4.16 -9.62 9.49
N VAL A 19 -2.86 -9.90 9.53
CA VAL A 19 -1.86 -9.36 8.60
C VAL A 19 -1.58 -10.41 7.54
N ARG A 20 -1.70 -9.99 6.27
CA ARG A 20 -1.31 -10.81 5.12
C ARG A 20 -0.16 -10.10 4.41
N MET A 21 0.96 -10.79 4.29
CA MET A 21 2.13 -10.33 3.55
C MET A 21 2.28 -11.20 2.31
N GLY A 22 2.68 -10.60 1.20
CA GLY A 22 2.91 -11.29 -0.06
C GLY A 22 3.85 -10.49 -0.95
N GLN A 23 4.18 -11.08 -2.09
CA GLN A 23 4.96 -10.44 -3.14
C GLN A 23 4.12 -10.44 -4.42
N PHE A 24 4.14 -9.34 -5.15
CA PHE A 24 3.42 -9.20 -6.41
C PHE A 24 4.23 -8.33 -7.37
N HIS A 25 4.08 -8.61 -8.66
CA HIS A 25 4.53 -7.71 -9.72
C HIS A 25 3.42 -6.70 -10.08
N GLN A 26 2.17 -7.15 -10.00
CA GLN A 26 0.97 -6.34 -10.19
C GLN A 26 -0.05 -6.66 -9.09
N LEU A 27 -0.70 -5.64 -8.57
CA LEU A 27 -1.81 -5.71 -7.62
C LEU A 27 -3.02 -4.99 -8.24
N GLN A 28 -4.17 -5.64 -8.21
CA GLN A 28 -5.45 -5.04 -8.55
C GLN A 28 -6.33 -5.02 -7.29
N LEU A 29 -6.86 -3.85 -6.96
CA LEU A 29 -7.73 -3.62 -5.83
C LEU A 29 -9.06 -3.07 -6.35
N GLN A 30 -10.15 -3.74 -5.97
CA GLN A 30 -11.51 -3.29 -6.22
C GLN A 30 -12.21 -3.13 -4.88
N ALA A 31 -12.70 -1.93 -4.61
CA ALA A 31 -13.39 -1.57 -3.38
C ALA A 31 -14.86 -1.24 -3.69
N GLU A 32 -15.75 -1.54 -2.75
CA GLU A 32 -17.18 -1.20 -2.88
C GLU A 32 -17.46 0.29 -2.65
N MET A 33 -16.51 1.00 -2.02
CA MET A 33 -16.58 2.43 -1.72
C MET A 33 -15.30 3.13 -2.19
N PRO A 34 -15.33 4.45 -2.43
CA PRO A 34 -14.13 5.22 -2.76
C PRO A 34 -13.03 5.08 -1.72
N ILE A 35 -11.77 5.08 -2.15
CA ILE A 35 -10.60 4.91 -1.31
C ILE A 35 -9.65 6.09 -1.39
N THR A 36 -9.13 6.48 -0.22
CA THR A 36 -8.07 7.48 -0.10
C THR A 36 -6.72 6.83 -0.38
N ILE A 37 -5.91 7.45 -1.23
CA ILE A 37 -4.62 6.91 -1.66
C ILE A 37 -3.51 7.89 -1.31
N HIS A 38 -2.53 7.39 -0.57
CA HIS A 38 -1.28 8.09 -0.29
C HIS A 38 -0.13 7.30 -0.91
N ALA A 39 0.78 7.99 -1.60
CA ALA A 39 2.03 7.40 -2.09
C ALA A 39 3.18 8.36 -1.83
N ASP A 40 4.32 7.82 -1.41
CA ASP A 40 5.54 8.58 -1.09
C ASP A 40 5.35 9.74 -0.10
N GLY A 41 4.34 9.64 0.76
CA GLY A 41 4.00 10.67 1.75
C GLY A 41 3.00 11.73 1.27
N GLU A 42 2.63 11.72 -0.01
CA GLU A 42 1.71 12.67 -0.63
C GLU A 42 0.29 12.10 -0.78
N VAL A 43 -0.71 12.97 -0.82
CA VAL A 43 -2.11 12.61 -1.08
C VAL A 43 -2.36 12.62 -2.59
N ILE A 44 -2.71 11.46 -3.16
CA ILE A 44 -3.04 11.32 -4.59
C ILE A 44 -4.55 11.33 -4.80
N CYS A 45 -5.29 10.64 -3.93
CA CYS A 45 -6.75 10.59 -3.93
C CYS A 45 -7.23 10.88 -2.52
N ASP A 46 -8.01 11.94 -2.36
CA ASP A 46 -8.56 12.37 -1.08
C ASP A 46 -10.01 11.88 -0.90
N PHE A 47 -10.70 12.42 0.10
CA PHE A 47 -12.07 12.04 0.43
C PHE A 47 -13.11 12.50 -0.58
N ASP A 48 -12.77 13.44 -1.48
CA ASP A 48 -13.68 13.94 -2.52
C ASP A 48 -13.54 13.15 -3.84
N SER A 49 -12.60 12.21 -3.89
CA SER A 49 -12.42 11.31 -5.04
C SER A 49 -13.46 10.18 -5.08
N ASP A 50 -13.78 9.69 -6.29
CA ASP A 50 -14.67 8.55 -6.55
C ASP A 50 -13.91 7.26 -6.91
N VAL A 51 -12.58 7.25 -6.68
CA VAL A 51 -11.70 6.15 -7.05
C VAL A 51 -11.98 4.91 -6.20
N SER A 52 -12.45 3.85 -6.84
CA SER A 52 -12.77 2.55 -6.22
C SER A 52 -12.01 1.37 -6.84
N ASN A 53 -11.30 1.60 -7.94
CA ASN A 53 -10.51 0.58 -8.64
C ASN A 53 -9.08 1.10 -8.80
N VAL A 54 -8.10 0.31 -8.34
CA VAL A 54 -6.69 0.68 -8.36
C VAL A 54 -5.86 -0.47 -8.91
N THR A 55 -4.95 -0.15 -9.81
CA THR A 55 -3.91 -1.08 -10.26
C THR A 55 -2.55 -0.51 -9.88
N VAL A 56 -1.73 -1.33 -9.23
CA VAL A 56 -0.34 -1.02 -8.88
C VAL A 56 0.55 -2.00 -9.62
N GLU A 57 1.58 -1.51 -10.28
CA GLU A 57 2.52 -2.31 -11.07
C GLU A 57 3.96 -1.91 -10.76
N ILE A 58 4.83 -2.90 -10.60
CA ILE A 58 6.28 -2.69 -10.49
C ILE A 58 6.86 -2.61 -11.90
N VAL A 59 7.45 -1.46 -12.26
CA VAL A 59 8.13 -1.28 -13.56
C VAL A 59 9.64 -1.47 -13.36
N PRO A 60 10.23 -2.63 -13.74
CA PRO A 60 11.65 -2.89 -13.50
C PRO A 60 12.52 -2.00 -14.36
N GLY A 61 13.58 -1.43 -13.79
CA GLY A 61 14.54 -0.61 -14.54
C GLY A 61 13.97 0.70 -15.08
N ALA A 62 12.87 1.19 -14.50
CA ALA A 62 12.23 2.44 -14.95
C ALA A 62 13.12 3.68 -14.77
N LEU A 63 14.06 3.64 -13.82
CA LEU A 63 14.92 4.77 -13.47
C LEU A 63 16.38 4.34 -13.44
N GLN A 64 17.26 5.20 -13.96
CA GLN A 64 18.70 5.11 -13.75
C GLN A 64 19.08 5.99 -12.55
N VAL A 65 19.61 5.38 -11.51
CA VAL A 65 20.08 6.09 -10.31
C VAL A 65 21.59 6.30 -10.43
N MET A 66 22.05 7.53 -10.24
CA MET A 66 23.48 7.84 -10.07
C MET A 66 23.80 7.83 -8.59
N THR A 67 24.76 6.99 -8.18
CA THR A 67 25.24 6.85 -6.80
C THR A 67 26.62 7.45 -6.62
#